data_AF-A0A7X6ZFQ1-F1
#
_entry.id   AF-A0A7X6ZFQ1-F1
#
_cell.length_a   1.000
_cell.length_b   1.000
_cell.length_c   1.000
_cell.angle_alpha   90.00
_cell.angle_beta   90.00
_cell.angle_gamma   90.00
#
_symmetry.space_group_name_H-M   'P 1'
#
loop_
_entity.id
_entity.type
_entity.pdbx_description
1 polymer ?
#
loop_
_entity_poly.entity_id
_entity_poly.type
_entity_poly.pdbx_seq_one_letter_code
_entity_poly.pdbx_strand_id
1 'polypeptide(L)' 'SGFITVKETAEALGLSRRQVQRLKKEVREYGAAALIHKNSLKVN' A
#
# COMPACT_ATOMS: atom_id res chain seq x y z
N SER A 1 8.85 5.60 -18.65
CA SER A 1 8.12 5.04 -17.51
C SER A 1 8.69 5.64 -16.24
N GLY A 2 7.88 6.33 -15.42
CA GLY A 2 8.34 6.85 -14.14
C GLY A 2 8.33 5.75 -13.09
N PHE A 3 9.44 5.55 -12.39
CA PHE A 3 9.48 4.71 -11.20
C PHE A 3 9.34 5.60 -9.97
N ILE A 4 8.41 5.26 -9.09
CA ILE A 4 8.32 5.86 -7.76
C ILE A 4 8.99 4.94 -6.75
N THR A 5 9.85 5.51 -5.92
CA THR A 5 10.53 4.77 -4.85
C THR A 5 9.58 4.51 -3.67
N VAL A 6 9.92 3.53 -2.84
CA VAL A 6 9.17 3.24 -1.59
C VAL A 6 9.09 4.47 -0.68
N LYS A 7 10.12 5.32 -0.69
CA LYS A 7 10.16 6.56 0.10
C LYS A 7 9.14 7.57 -0.43
N GLU A 8 9.17 7.86 -1.73
CA GLU A 8 8.25 8.82 -2.34
C GLU A 8 6.79 8.37 -2.21
N THR A 9 6.51 7.08 -2.35
CA THR A 9 5.16 6.54 -2.10
C THR A 9 4.73 6.68 -0.64
N ALA A 10 5.64 6.44 0.31
CA ALA A 10 5.36 6.60 1.74
C ALA A 10 5.01 8.05 2.08
N GLU A 11 5.77 9.00 1.54
CA GLU A 11 5.53 10.44 1.71
C GLU A 11 4.22 10.87 1.05
N ALA A 12 3.97 10.47 -0.20
CA ALA A 12 2.77 10.84 -0.94
C ALA A 12 1.47 10.29 -0.34
N LEU A 13 1.52 9.12 0.31
CA LEU A 13 0.34 8.45 0.88
C LEU A 13 0.22 8.60 2.40
N GLY A 14 1.14 9.31 3.07
CA GLY A 14 1.17 9.41 4.53
C GLY A 14 1.34 8.06 5.23
N LEU A 15 2.05 7.12 4.59
CA LEU A 15 2.28 5.76 5.09
C LEU A 15 3.72 5.59 5.58
N SER A 16 3.94 4.63 6.47
CA SER A 16 5.30 4.16 6.75
C SER A 16 5.85 3.37 5.56
N ARG A 17 7.17 3.41 5.38
CA ARG A 17 7.89 2.57 4.40
C ARG A 17 7.55 1.08 4.53
N ARG A 18 7.33 0.59 5.75
CA ARG A 18 6.90 -0.80 6.03
C ARG A 18 5.50 -1.09 5.49
N GLN A 19 4.54 -0.17 5.67
CA GLN A 19 3.20 -0.32 5.10
C GLN A 19 3.25 -0.40 3.57
N VAL A 20 4.06 0.44 2.91
CA VAL A 20 4.25 0.40 1.46
C VAL A 20 4.82 -0.94 1.00
N GLN A 21 5.86 -1.45 1.67
CA GLN A 21 6.44 -2.76 1.34
C GLN A 21 5.44 -3.90 1.54
N ARG A 22 4.66 -3.86 2.62
CA ARG A 22 3.60 -4.83 2.88
C ARG A 22 2.53 -4.79 1.79
N LEU A 23 2.05 -3.60 1.41
CA LEU A 23 1.09 -3.43 0.32
C LEU A 23 1.63 -3.99 -1.00
N LYS A 24 2.89 -3.70 -1.36
CA LYS A 24 3.52 -4.28 -2.55
C LYS A 24 3.54 -5.81 -2.51
N LYS A 25 3.87 -6.41 -1.36
CA LYS A 25 3.87 -7.86 -1.18
C LYS A 25 2.46 -8.44 -1.35
N GLU A 26 1.48 -7.88 -0.65
CA GLU A 26 0.09 -8.36 -0.68
C GLU A 26 -0.53 -8.19 -2.07
N VAL A 27 -0.30 -7.07 -2.77
CA VAL A 27 -0.76 -6.87 -4.15
C VAL A 27 -0.09 -7.85 -5.12
N ARG A 28 1.19 -8.18 -4.90
CA ARG A 28 1.87 -9.20 -5.72
C ARG A 28 1.27 -10.60 -5.51
N GLU A 29 0.87 -10.94 -4.30
CA GLU A 29 0.37 -12.28 -3.93
C GLU A 29 -1.13 -12.46 -4.19
N TYR A 30 -1.93 -11.41 -3.98
CA TYR A 30 -3.39 -11.47 -3.99
C TYR A 30 -4.05 -10.48 -4.97
N GLY A 31 -3.24 -9.76 -5.76
CA GLY A 31 -3.72 -8.76 -6.71
C GLY A 31 -4.40 -7.56 -6.04
N ALA A 32 -5.29 -6.89 -6.78
CA ALA A 32 -5.98 -5.70 -6.29
C ALA A 32 -6.87 -5.96 -5.06
N ALA A 33 -7.33 -7.20 -4.84
CA ALA A 33 -8.15 -7.58 -3.70
C ALA A 33 -7.46 -7.31 -2.34
N ALA A 34 -6.12 -7.35 -2.31
CA ALA A 34 -5.32 -6.99 -1.14
C ALA A 34 -5.59 -5.56 -0.62
N LEU A 35 -5.90 -4.63 -1.53
CA LEU A 35 -6.15 -3.23 -1.16
C LEU A 35 -7.51 -3.04 -0.50
N ILE A 36 -8.50 -3.87 -0.84
CA ILE A 36 -9.87 -3.75 -0.33
C ILE A 36 -9.96 -4.40 1.05
N HIS A 37 -9.38 -5.59 1.22
CA HIS A 37 -9.55 -6.42 2.41
C HIS A 37 -9.11 -5.78 3.74
N LYS A 38 -8.20 -4.79 3.69
CA LYS A 38 -7.72 -4.05 4.87
C LYS A 38 -8.11 -2.58 4.94
N ASN A 39 -8.81 -2.05 3.92
CA ASN A 39 -9.44 -0.74 3.95
C ASN A 39 -10.92 -0.86 4.36
N SER A 40 -11.24 -1.76 5.29
CA SER A 40 -12.53 -1.69 5.96
C SER A 40 -12.53 -0.42 6.79
N LEU A 41 -13.37 0.55 6.40
CA LEU A 41 -13.72 1.68 7.24
C LEU A 41 -14.26 1.07 8.54
N LYS A 42 -13.45 1.03 9.59
CA LYS A 42 -13.99 0.97 10.94
C LYS A 42 -14.66 2.31 11.14
N VAL A 43 -15.94 2.36 10.82
CA VAL A 43 -16.85 3.38 11.31
C VAL A 43 -16.81 3.21 12.84
N ASN A 44 -16.04 4.07 13.49
CA ASN A 44 -16.21 4.32 14.93
C ASN A 44 -17.45 5.18 15.10
#